data_AF-A0A210Q765-F1
#
_entry.id   AF-A0A210Q765-F1
#
_cell.length_a   1.000
_cell.length_b   1.000
_cell.length_c   1.000
_cell.angle_alpha   90.00
_cell.angle_beta   90.00
_cell.angle_gamma   90.00
#
_symmetry.space_group_name_H-M   'P 1'
#
loop_
_entity.id
_entity.type
_entity.pdbx_description
1 polymer ?
#
loop_
_entity_poly.entity_id
_entity_poly.type
_entity_poly.pdbx_seq_one_letter_code
_entity_poly.pdbx_strand_id
1 'polypeptide(L)'
;MCRPYTHQRTSVNVSVVYSSKDLCNVSVVYSSKNLCNVSVVYSSKDLCNVSVVYSSKKLCNVSVVYSSMDLCKVSVVYSSMDLYNVSVVYSPKDLCNVSAVYSSKDLCKCVGRILIKGPL
;
A
#
# COMPACT_ATOMS: atom_id res chain seq x y z
N MET A 1 -1.35 16.86 1.73
CA MET A 1 0.11 17.05 1.87
C MET A 1 0.45 16.94 3.34
N CYS A 2 1.22 15.93 3.75
CA CYS A 2 1.78 15.86 5.10
C CYS A 2 2.62 17.12 5.31
N ARG A 3 2.32 17.92 6.33
CA ARG A 3 3.15 19.09 6.65
C ARG A 3 4.45 18.57 7.27
N PRO A 4 5.63 18.85 6.70
CA PRO A 4 6.86 18.61 7.43
C PRO A 4 6.80 19.50 8.66
N TYR A 5 6.84 18.90 9.85
CA TYR A 5 6.93 19.69 11.08
C TYR A 5 8.31 20.35 11.07
N THR A 6 8.36 21.62 10.69
CA THR A 6 9.56 22.45 10.76
C THR A 6 9.77 22.85 12.22
N HIS A 7 10.56 22.07 12.95
CA HIS A 7 11.54 22.64 13.87
C HIS A 7 12.62 21.59 14.21
N GLN A 8 13.86 22.05 14.07
CA GLN A 8 15.12 21.40 14.42
C GLN A 8 15.63 20.31 13.45
N ARG A 9 16.87 20.51 12.98
CA ARG A 9 17.73 19.42 12.53
C ARG A 9 17.96 18.46 13.68
N THR A 10 17.04 17.54 13.87
CA THR A 10 17.29 16.24 14.48
C THR A 10 16.56 15.27 13.57
N SER A 11 17.32 14.49 12.80
CA SER A 11 16.78 13.30 12.16
C SER A 11 16.42 12.33 13.28
N VAL A 12 15.31 12.56 13.97
CA VAL A 12 14.75 11.62 14.92
C VAL A 12 14.21 10.50 14.06
N ASN A 13 15.02 9.48 13.85
CA ASN A 13 14.53 8.22 13.36
C ASN A 13 13.59 7.69 14.45
N VAL A 14 12.30 8.04 14.37
CA VAL A 14 11.31 7.54 15.31
C VAL A 14 11.15 6.06 15.00
N SER A 15 11.57 5.22 15.93
CA SER A 15 11.52 3.78 15.76
C SER A 15 10.08 3.29 15.67
N VAL A 16 9.21 3.78 16.57
CA VAL A 16 7.83 3.32 16.69
C VAL A 16 6.89 4.47 17.04
N VAL A 17 5.78 4.58 16.30
CA VAL A 17 4.66 5.47 16.63
C VAL A 17 3.37 4.67 16.76
N TYR A 18 2.65 4.86 17.87
CA TYR A 18 1.37 4.19 18.09
C TYR A 18 0.21 4.87 17.37
N SER A 19 0.12 6.21 17.43
CA SER A 19 -0.93 6.98 16.77
C SER A 19 -0.46 8.39 16.46
N SER A 20 -0.71 8.87 15.25
CA SER A 20 -0.49 10.26 14.86
C SER A 20 -1.37 10.66 13.68
N LYS A 21 -1.61 11.94 13.49
CA LYS A 21 -2.34 12.43 12.33
C LYS A 21 -1.50 12.44 11.06
N ASP A 22 -0.28 12.98 11.15
CA ASP A 22 0.62 13.18 10.02
C ASP A 22 2.04 12.78 10.47
N LEU A 23 2.72 11.90 9.72
CA LEU A 23 4.12 11.53 9.97
C LEU A 23 4.93 11.47 8.67
N CYS A 24 6.24 11.68 8.81
CA CYS A 24 7.23 11.50 7.76
C CYS A 24 8.49 10.84 8.35
N ASN A 25 9.17 9.98 7.58
CA ASN A 25 10.45 9.37 7.95
C ASN A 25 10.40 8.58 9.27
N VAL A 26 9.53 7.57 9.34
CA VAL A 26 9.32 6.72 10.52
C VAL A 26 9.62 5.27 10.18
N SER A 27 10.17 4.50 11.13
CA SER A 27 10.39 3.06 10.91
C SER A 27 9.09 2.26 11.00
N VAL A 28 8.36 2.38 12.12
CA VAL A 28 7.11 1.61 12.36
C VAL A 28 5.98 2.53 12.83
N VAL A 29 4.79 2.38 12.21
CA VAL A 29 3.56 3.08 12.60
C VAL A 29 2.41 2.10 12.79
N TYR A 30 1.75 2.15 13.95
CA TYR A 30 0.55 1.34 14.20
C TYR A 30 -0.71 1.96 13.58
N SER A 31 -0.91 3.26 13.76
CA SER A 31 -2.08 3.97 13.26
C SER A 31 -1.75 5.39 12.82
N SER A 32 -2.21 5.80 11.65
CA SER A 32 -2.16 7.20 11.24
C SER A 32 -3.23 7.60 10.22
N LYS A 33 -3.38 8.90 9.98
CA LYS A 33 -4.21 9.39 8.88
C LYS A 33 -3.38 9.52 7.60
N ASN A 34 -2.25 10.21 7.66
CA ASN A 34 -1.41 10.46 6.49
C ASN A 34 0.06 10.11 6.79
N LEU A 35 0.69 9.32 5.92
CA LEU A 35 2.08 8.90 6.06
C LEU A 35 2.88 9.10 4.78
N CYS A 36 4.16 9.44 4.94
CA CYS A 36 5.12 9.51 3.85
C CYS A 36 6.47 8.92 4.28
N ASN A 37 7.08 8.10 3.44
CA ASN A 37 8.42 7.56 3.66
C ASN A 37 8.52 6.77 4.98
N VAL A 38 7.82 5.64 5.03
CA VAL A 38 7.71 4.77 6.21
C VAL A 38 8.09 3.34 5.85
N SER A 39 8.77 2.61 6.73
CA SER A 39 9.11 1.21 6.45
C SER A 39 7.91 0.28 6.64
N VAL A 40 7.26 0.34 7.80
CA VAL A 40 6.14 -0.56 8.16
C VAL A 40 4.95 0.22 8.71
N VAL A 41 3.75 -0.08 8.18
CA VAL A 41 2.49 0.49 8.66
C VAL A 41 1.44 -0.58 8.88
N TYR A 42 0.83 -0.58 10.07
CA TYR A 42 -0.28 -1.48 10.37
C TYR A 42 -1.62 -0.95 9.85
N SER A 43 -1.92 0.33 10.09
CA SER A 43 -3.17 0.96 9.65
C SER A 43 -2.95 2.42 9.28
N SER A 44 -3.44 2.83 8.12
CA SER A 44 -3.54 4.25 7.79
C SER A 44 -4.68 4.55 6.81
N LYS A 45 -5.04 5.82 6.66
CA LYS A 45 -6.00 6.24 5.63
C LYS A 45 -5.30 6.44 4.29
N ASP A 46 -4.23 7.24 4.28
CA ASP A 46 -3.52 7.67 3.08
C ASP A 46 -2.01 7.47 3.28
N LEU A 47 -1.32 6.80 2.34
CA LEU A 47 0.14 6.65 2.40
C LEU A 47 0.83 6.81 1.04
N CYS A 48 2.08 7.25 1.10
CA CYS A 48 2.97 7.38 -0.04
C CYS A 48 4.39 6.89 0.32
N ASN A 49 5.04 6.15 -0.58
CA ASN A 49 6.41 5.65 -0.42
C ASN A 49 6.57 4.81 0.86
N VAL A 50 6.01 3.60 0.85
CA VAL A 50 6.05 2.69 2.01
C VAL A 50 6.53 1.31 1.59
N SER A 51 7.32 0.64 2.43
CA SER A 51 7.78 -0.72 2.08
C SER A 51 6.69 -1.76 2.34
N VAL A 52 6.08 -1.76 3.53
CA VAL A 52 5.08 -2.76 3.94
C VAL A 52 3.85 -2.10 4.58
N VAL A 53 2.67 -2.47 4.09
CA VAL A 53 1.39 -2.01 4.63
C VAL A 53 0.45 -3.19 4.91
N TYR A 54 -0.06 -3.28 6.14
CA TYR A 54 -1.07 -4.27 6.48
C TYR A 54 -2.48 -3.85 6.07
N SER A 55 -2.87 -2.61 6.36
CA SER A 55 -4.20 -2.08 6.03
C SER A 55 -4.15 -0.60 5.66
N SER A 56 -4.80 -0.25 4.54
CA SER A 56 -5.00 1.16 4.16
C SER A 56 -6.26 1.39 3.33
N LYS A 57 -6.75 2.62 3.28
CA LYS A 57 -7.73 3.02 2.26
C LYS A 57 -7.05 3.37 0.94
N LYS A 58 -6.00 4.19 0.95
CA LYS A 58 -5.35 4.68 -0.27
C LYS A 58 -3.84 4.56 -0.18
N LEU A 59 -3.24 4.05 -1.25
CA LEU A 59 -1.81 3.74 -1.32
C LEU A 59 -1.21 4.13 -2.66
N CYS A 60 -0.02 4.73 -2.61
CA CYS A 60 0.79 5.06 -3.77
C CYS A 60 2.25 4.67 -3.54
N ASN A 61 2.84 3.96 -4.49
CA ASN A 61 4.24 3.55 -4.48
C ASN A 61 4.60 2.72 -3.23
N VAL A 62 4.18 1.45 -3.25
CA VAL A 62 4.36 0.53 -2.12
C VAL A 62 4.93 -0.80 -2.60
N SER A 63 5.81 -1.43 -1.83
CA SER A 63 6.35 -2.74 -2.23
C SER A 63 5.35 -3.87 -1.93
N VAL A 64 4.84 -3.95 -0.69
CA VAL A 64 3.95 -5.03 -0.25
C VAL A 64 2.72 -4.48 0.47
N VAL A 65 1.55 -4.97 0.08
CA VAL A 65 0.26 -4.60 0.67
C VAL A 65 -0.57 -5.84 0.98
N TYR A 66 -1.02 -5.97 2.22
CA TYR A 66 -1.90 -7.07 2.61
C TYR A 66 -3.38 -6.78 2.30
N SER A 67 -3.85 -5.58 2.63
CA SER A 67 -5.25 -5.19 2.41
C SER A 67 -5.37 -3.70 2.09
N SER A 68 -6.14 -3.37 1.05
CA SER A 68 -6.53 -1.98 0.82
C SER A 68 -7.72 -1.79 -0.11
N MET A 69 -8.30 -0.59 -0.12
CA MET A 69 -9.35 -0.24 -1.09
C MET A 69 -8.73 0.19 -2.42
N ASP A 70 -7.90 1.24 -2.43
CA ASP A 70 -7.37 1.85 -3.64
C ASP A 70 -5.83 1.79 -3.69
N LEU A 71 -5.28 1.31 -4.80
CA LEU A 71 -3.84 1.08 -4.97
C LEU A 71 -3.30 1.58 -6.30
N CYS A 72 -2.15 2.25 -6.25
CA CYS A 72 -1.40 2.70 -7.42
C CYS A 72 0.10 2.39 -7.29
N LYS A 73 0.69 1.74 -8.30
CA LYS A 73 2.12 1.41 -8.38
C LYS A 73 2.59 0.54 -7.20
N VAL A 74 2.21 -0.74 -7.22
CA VAL A 74 2.58 -1.68 -6.15
C VAL A 74 3.21 -2.95 -6.71
N SER A 75 4.17 -3.53 -6.00
CA SER A 75 4.79 -4.79 -6.46
C SER A 75 3.92 -6.01 -6.12
N VAL A 76 3.49 -6.14 -4.85
CA VAL A 76 2.72 -7.30 -4.37
C VAL A 76 1.51 -6.86 -3.56
N VAL A 77 0.34 -7.42 -3.89
CA VAL A 77 -0.93 -7.15 -3.19
C VAL A 77 -1.64 -8.46 -2.87
N TYR A 78 -2.04 -8.66 -1.61
CA TYR A 78 -2.77 -9.87 -1.20
C TYR A 78 -4.30 -9.76 -1.28
N SER A 79 -4.85 -8.55 -1.11
CA SER A 79 -6.28 -8.29 -1.18
C SER A 79 -6.52 -6.81 -1.48
N SER A 80 -7.34 -6.54 -2.49
CA SER A 80 -7.75 -5.17 -2.81
C SER A 80 -9.04 -5.09 -3.62
N MET A 81 -9.71 -3.94 -3.53
CA MET A 81 -10.85 -3.59 -4.38
C MET A 81 -10.37 -3.07 -5.73
N ASP A 82 -9.60 -1.97 -5.75
CA ASP A 82 -9.22 -1.22 -6.95
C ASP A 82 -7.70 -1.12 -7.12
N LEU A 83 -7.18 -1.62 -8.25
CA LEU A 83 -5.74 -1.74 -8.51
C LEU A 83 -5.32 -1.10 -9.83
N TYR A 84 -4.25 -0.30 -9.78
CA TYR A 84 -3.59 0.28 -10.94
C TYR A 84 -2.07 0.05 -10.94
N ASN A 85 -1.55 -0.54 -12.00
CA ASN A 85 -0.11 -0.78 -12.21
C ASN A 85 0.52 -1.63 -11.09
N VAL A 86 0.20 -2.92 -11.08
CA VAL A 86 0.65 -3.86 -10.04
C VAL A 86 1.34 -5.08 -10.63
N SER A 87 2.44 -5.55 -10.04
CA SER A 87 3.13 -6.73 -10.59
C SER A 87 2.41 -8.04 -10.25
N VAL A 88 2.10 -8.27 -8.98
CA VAL A 88 1.49 -9.52 -8.48
C VAL A 88 0.31 -9.22 -7.57
N VAL A 89 -0.81 -9.90 -7.81
CA VAL A 89 -2.02 -9.72 -7.02
C VAL A 89 -2.68 -11.04 -6.66
N TYR A 90 -3.13 -11.16 -5.42
CA TYR A 90 -4.01 -12.22 -4.93
C TYR A 90 -5.39 -11.63 -4.62
N SER A 91 -6.45 -12.40 -4.89
CA SER A 91 -7.84 -12.08 -4.51
C SER A 91 -8.35 -10.65 -4.82
N PRO A 92 -8.19 -10.11 -6.04
CA PRO A 92 -8.68 -8.77 -6.36
C PRO A 92 -10.12 -8.75 -6.87
N LYS A 93 -10.75 -7.57 -6.83
CA LYS A 93 -12.02 -7.31 -7.52
C LYS A 93 -11.81 -6.60 -8.87
N ASP A 94 -11.29 -5.38 -8.86
CA ASP A 94 -11.13 -4.54 -10.04
C ASP A 94 -9.64 -4.24 -10.30
N LEU A 95 -9.17 -4.45 -11.53
CA LEU A 95 -7.76 -4.18 -11.86
C LEU A 95 -7.49 -3.68 -13.26
N CYS A 96 -6.48 -2.80 -13.32
CA CYS A 96 -5.92 -2.22 -14.53
C CYS A 96 -4.39 -2.36 -14.53
N ASN A 97 -3.83 -2.84 -15.65
CA ASN A 97 -2.39 -3.00 -15.88
C ASN A 97 -1.69 -3.83 -14.79
N VAL A 98 -1.94 -5.15 -14.80
CA VAL A 98 -1.38 -6.09 -13.82
C VAL A 98 -0.70 -7.27 -14.50
N SER A 99 0.51 -7.63 -14.06
CA SER A 99 1.30 -8.68 -14.71
C SER A 99 0.81 -10.09 -14.37
N ALA A 100 0.54 -10.38 -13.08
CA ALA A 100 0.11 -11.70 -12.61
C ALA A 100 -1.03 -11.61 -11.58
N VAL A 101 -2.03 -12.50 -11.70
CA VAL A 101 -3.18 -12.58 -10.79
C VAL A 101 -3.46 -14.01 -10.37
N TYR A 102 -3.64 -14.21 -9.06
CA TYR A 102 -3.98 -15.49 -8.43
C TYR A 102 -5.36 -15.40 -7.74
N SER A 103 -6.31 -16.23 -8.17
CA SER A 103 -7.70 -16.33 -7.67
C SER A 103 -8.49 -15.02 -7.76
N SER A 104 -9.43 -14.90 -8.72
CA SER A 104 -10.32 -13.74 -8.86
C SER A 104 -11.73 -14.18 -9.24
N LYS A 105 -12.75 -13.66 -8.56
CA LYS A 105 -14.16 -14.04 -8.81
C LYS A 105 -14.81 -13.24 -9.94
N ASP A 106 -14.44 -11.96 -10.10
CA ASP A 106 -15.00 -11.07 -11.12
C ASP A 106 -13.86 -10.24 -11.69
N LEU A 107 -13.69 -10.21 -13.02
CA LEU A 107 -12.56 -9.54 -13.66
C LEU A 107 -13.05 -8.50 -14.67
N CYS A 108 -13.22 -7.25 -14.24
CA CYS A 108 -13.39 -6.15 -15.18
C CYS A 108 -11.99 -5.81 -15.77
N LYS A 109 -11.80 -6.04 -17.08
CA LYS A 109 -10.48 -6.01 -17.74
C LYS A 109 -10.08 -4.59 -18.15
N CYS A 110 -8.93 -4.12 -17.66
CA CYS A 110 -8.01 -3.30 -18.46
C CYS A 110 -6.69 -4.06 -18.66
N VAL A 111 -6.28 -4.15 -19.92
CA VAL A 111 -5.35 -5.10 -20.58
C VAL A 111 -4.00 -5.31 -19.86
N GLY A 112 -3.49 -6.56 -19.87
CA GLY A 112 -2.11 -6.89 -19.49
C GLY A 112 -1.82 -8.27 -18.83
N ARG A 113 -2.76 -9.23 -18.77
CA ARG A 113 -2.64 -10.37 -17.83
C ARG A 113 -2.20 -11.71 -18.42
N ILE A 114 -1.26 -12.36 -17.72
CA ILE A 114 -1.17 -13.82 -17.61
C ILE A 114 -2.04 -14.24 -16.41
N LEU A 115 -3.06 -15.07 -16.66
CA LEU A 115 -3.83 -15.71 -15.60
C LEU A 115 -3.11 -17.01 -15.19
N ILE A 116 -2.54 -17.04 -13.99
CA ILE A 116 -1.97 -18.26 -13.43
C ILE A 116 -3.06 -18.86 -12.53
N LYS A 117 -3.77 -19.88 -13.02
CA LYS A 117 -4.61 -20.71 -12.15
C LYS A 117 -3.68 -21.45 -11.19
N GLY A 118 -3.61 -21.00 -9.93
CA GLY A 118 -3.00 -21.79 -8.87
C GLY A 118 -3.79 -23.08 -8.60
N PRO A 119 -3.18 -24.09 -7.98
CA PRO A 119 -3.88 -25.32 -7.63
C PRO A 119 -5.00 -25.02 -6.61
N LEU A 120 -6.08 -25.79 -6.73
CA LEU A 120 -7.21 -25.84 -5.79
C LEU A 120 -6.75 -26.22 -4.38
#